data_AF-A0A097PP86-F1
#
_entry.id   AF-A0A097PP86-F1
#
_cell.length_a   1.000
_cell.length_b   1.000
_cell.length_c   1.000
_cell.angle_alpha   90.00
_cell.angle_beta   90.00
_cell.angle_gamma   90.00
#
_symmetry.space_group_name_H-M   'P 1'
#
loop_
_entity.id
_entity.type
_entity.pdbx_description
1 polymer ?
#
loop_
_entity_poly.entity_id
_entity_poly.type
_entity_poly.pdbx_seq_one_letter_code
_entity_poly.pdbx_strand_id
1 'polypeptide(L)'
;DRILTAVNAGASALSFLGSAFIVLCYVLFKELRKFSFKLVFFLALSDMLCSFFNIVGDPSKGFFCYAQGYSTHFFCVASFLWTTTIAFTLHRTVVRHKTDVEDLGPMFHLYVWGTSLAMTVIRSIGNDYGLGAWCWTQTGQTGK
;
A
#
# COMPACT_ATOMS: atom_id res chain seq x y z
N ASP A 1 1.69 17.03 19.57
CA ASP A 1 1.04 16.92 18.23
C ASP A 1 1.85 17.48 17.07
N ARG A 2 2.25 18.76 17.08
CA ARG A 2 3.02 19.36 15.95
C ARG A 2 4.30 18.61 15.53
N ILE A 3 5.05 18.07 16.50
CA ILE A 3 6.27 17.29 16.20
C ILE A 3 5.93 15.97 15.51
N LEU A 4 4.88 15.26 15.95
CA LEU A 4 4.43 14.03 15.30
C LEU A 4 3.92 14.30 13.89
N THR A 5 3.16 15.37 13.69
CA THR A 5 2.65 15.75 12.37
C THR A 5 3.78 16.11 11.41
N ALA A 6 4.78 16.87 11.86
CA ALA A 6 5.94 17.22 11.05
C ALA A 6 6.80 16.01 10.70
N VAL A 7 7.02 15.10 11.66
CA VAL A 7 7.74 13.84 11.44
C VAL A 7 6.98 12.92 10.49
N ASN A 8 5.66 12.77 10.66
CA ASN A 8 4.83 11.97 9.76
C ASN A 8 4.83 12.55 8.34
N ALA A 9 4.64 13.87 8.21
CA ALA A 9 4.69 14.54 6.91
C ALA A 9 6.06 14.38 6.23
N GLY A 10 7.16 14.53 6.98
CA GLY A 10 8.51 14.33 6.48
C GLY A 10 8.76 12.88 6.04
N ALA A 11 8.37 11.91 6.87
CA ALA A 11 8.52 10.48 6.58
C ALA A 11 7.71 10.08 5.33
N SER A 12 6.44 10.49 5.25
CA SER A 12 5.58 10.18 4.11
C SER A 12 6.06 10.86 2.82
N ALA A 13 6.58 12.09 2.89
CA ALA A 13 7.16 12.76 1.72
C ALA A 13 8.45 12.06 1.23
N LEU A 14 9.31 11.63 2.16
CA LEU A 14 10.52 10.90 1.83
C LEU A 14 10.20 9.52 1.23
N SER A 15 9.23 8.79 1.81
CA SER A 15 8.74 7.52 1.28
C SER A 15 8.14 7.69 -0.12
N PHE A 16 7.33 8.74 -0.33
CA PHE A 16 6.75 9.05 -1.63
C PHE A 16 7.83 9.35 -2.68
N LEU A 17 8.82 10.19 -2.35
CA LEU A 17 9.94 10.51 -3.25
C LEU A 17 10.79 9.27 -3.54
N GLY A 18 11.08 8.45 -2.54
CA GLY A 18 11.85 7.21 -2.68
C GLY A 18 11.14 6.18 -3.56
N SER A 19 9.85 5.96 -3.34
CA SER A 19 9.06 5.03 -4.15
C SER A 19 8.82 5.54 -5.58
N ALA A 20 8.58 6.84 -5.76
CA ALA A 20 8.50 7.47 -7.08
C ALA A 20 9.83 7.35 -7.87
N PHE A 21 10.97 7.52 -7.18
CA PHE A 21 12.29 7.32 -7.79
C PHE A 21 12.49 5.87 -8.27
N ILE A 22 12.11 4.88 -7.47
CA ILE A 22 12.19 3.46 -7.84
C ILE A 22 11.33 3.18 -9.08
N VAL A 23 10.11 3.72 -9.13
CA VAL A 23 9.21 3.62 -10.27
C VAL A 23 9.82 4.24 -11.53
N LEU A 24 10.39 5.44 -11.42
CA LEU A 24 11.00 6.16 -12.53
C LEU A 24 12.21 5.40 -13.09
N CYS A 25 13.08 4.90 -12.20
CA CYS A 25 14.22 4.05 -12.58
C CYS A 25 13.78 2.79 -13.32
N TYR A 26 12.71 2.13 -12.87
CA TYR A 26 12.18 0.94 -13.54
C TYR A 26 11.68 1.26 -14.97
N VAL A 27 11.04 2.42 -15.18
CA VAL A 27 10.52 2.83 -16.50
C VAL A 27 11.66 3.21 -17.46
N LEU A 28 12.69 3.90 -16.97
CA LEU A 28 13.82 4.36 -17.78
C LEU A 28 14.77 3.21 -18.18
N PHE A 29 15.03 2.25 -17.29
CA PHE A 29 15.97 1.15 -17.53
C PHE A 29 15.27 -0.12 -18.00
N LYS A 30 15.14 -0.27 -19.32
CA LYS A 30 14.52 -1.46 -19.96
C LYS A 30 15.28 -2.77 -19.72
N GLU A 31 16.57 -2.70 -19.38
CA GLU A 31 17.42 -3.85 -19.01
C GLU A 31 16.96 -4.55 -17.71
N LEU A 32 16.31 -3.82 -16.80
CA LEU A 32 15.90 -4.35 -15.48
C LEU A 32 14.53 -5.04 -15.51
N ARG A 33 13.95 -5.32 -16.69
CA ARG A 33 12.58 -5.83 -16.83
C ARG A 33 12.41 -7.32 -16.47
N LYS A 34 13.18 -7.81 -15.49
CA LYS A 34 13.04 -9.15 -14.92
C LYS A 34 11.81 -9.21 -14.01
N PHE A 35 11.24 -10.40 -13.87
CA PHE A 35 10.06 -10.65 -13.05
C PHE A 35 10.15 -10.06 -11.63
N SER A 36 11.30 -10.21 -10.95
CA SER A 36 11.51 -9.67 -9.60
C SER A 36 11.40 -8.15 -9.52
N PHE A 37 11.90 -7.42 -10.53
CA PHE A 37 11.78 -5.96 -10.56
C PHE A 37 10.36 -5.50 -10.88
N LYS A 38 9.59 -6.29 -11.66
CA LYS A 38 8.17 -6.02 -11.90
C LYS A 38 7.36 -6.11 -10.60
N LEU A 39 7.67 -7.08 -9.72
CA LEU A 39 7.07 -7.17 -8.38
C LEU A 39 7.42 -5.96 -7.51
N VAL A 40 8.70 -5.56 -7.50
CA VAL A 40 9.17 -4.37 -6.76
C VAL A 40 8.50 -3.09 -7.26
N PHE A 41 8.25 -2.97 -8.56
CA PHE A 41 7.48 -1.85 -9.12
C PHE A 41 6.05 -1.78 -8.55
N PHE A 42 5.33 -2.90 -8.48
CA PHE A 42 3.98 -2.91 -7.89
C PHE A 42 3.98 -2.63 -6.38
N LEU A 43 5.01 -3.09 -5.66
CA LEU A 43 5.23 -2.72 -4.27
C LEU A 43 5.39 -1.20 -4.13
N ALA A 44 6.32 -0.60 -4.88
CA ALA A 44 6.61 0.83 -4.81
C ALA A 44 5.38 1.66 -5.21
N LEU A 45 4.63 1.23 -6.22
CA LEU A 45 3.38 1.87 -6.62
C LEU A 45 2.33 1.82 -5.50
N SER A 46 2.19 0.67 -4.82
CA SER A 46 1.25 0.51 -3.71
C SER A 46 1.64 1.37 -2.51
N ASP A 47 2.93 1.46 -2.20
CA ASP A 47 3.47 2.28 -1.10
C ASP A 47 3.30 3.78 -1.37
N MET A 48 3.61 4.20 -2.60
CA MET A 48 3.39 5.56 -3.08
C MET A 48 1.91 5.95 -2.96
N LEU A 49 0.99 5.08 -3.40
CA LEU A 49 -0.44 5.32 -3.32
C LEU A 49 -0.93 5.33 -1.86
N CYS A 50 -0.49 4.40 -1.01
CA CYS A 50 -0.86 4.42 0.40
C CYS A 50 -0.42 5.74 1.07
N SER A 51 0.83 6.15 0.87
CA SER A 51 1.37 7.40 1.40
C SER A 51 0.64 8.64 0.84
N PHE A 52 0.32 8.63 -0.46
CA PHE A 52 -0.41 9.70 -1.12
C PHE A 52 -1.82 9.87 -0.53
N PHE A 53 -2.60 8.79 -0.41
CA PHE A 53 -3.93 8.86 0.19
C PHE A 53 -3.90 9.16 1.69
N ASN A 54 -2.80 8.83 2.39
CA ASN A 54 -2.59 9.24 3.77
C ASN A 54 -2.36 10.76 3.90
N ILE A 55 -1.56 11.36 3.01
CA ILE A 55 -1.23 12.80 3.02
C ILE A 55 -2.37 13.67 2.48
N VAL A 56 -3.00 13.26 1.37
CA VAL A 56 -4.00 14.06 0.63
C VAL A 56 -5.40 14.02 1.27
N GLY A 57 -5.58 13.20 2.31
CA GLY A 57 -6.83 13.05 3.02
C GLY A 57 -7.26 14.26 3.85
N ASP A 58 -8.22 15.04 3.36
CA ASP A 58 -8.92 16.05 4.16
C ASP A 58 -10.18 15.42 4.81
N PRO A 59 -10.22 15.27 6.15
CA PRO A 59 -11.35 14.65 6.84
C PRO A 59 -12.63 15.50 6.85
N SER A 60 -12.62 16.72 6.30
CA SER A 60 -13.78 17.62 6.27
C SER A 60 -14.84 17.26 5.22
N LYS A 61 -14.54 16.37 4.28
CA LYS A 61 -15.46 15.97 3.19
C LYS A 61 -15.86 14.50 3.36
N GLY A 62 -16.96 14.26 4.07
CA GLY A 62 -17.39 12.90 4.51
C GLY A 62 -17.31 11.78 3.45
N PHE A 63 -17.71 12.02 2.19
CA PHE A 63 -17.59 11.00 1.11
C PHE A 63 -16.14 10.70 0.71
N PHE A 64 -15.30 11.73 0.62
CA PHE A 64 -13.87 11.56 0.35
C PHE A 64 -13.17 10.85 1.50
N CYS A 65 -13.69 11.01 2.72
CA CYS A 65 -13.15 10.37 3.90
C CYS A 65 -13.26 8.82 3.86
N TYR A 66 -14.44 8.29 3.55
CA TYR A 66 -14.62 6.84 3.41
C TYR A 66 -13.79 6.28 2.25
N ALA A 67 -13.86 6.93 1.08
CA ALA A 67 -13.10 6.51 -0.09
C ALA A 67 -11.58 6.53 0.16
N GLN A 68 -11.08 7.55 0.86
CA GLN A 68 -9.68 7.68 1.26
C GLN A 68 -9.30 6.58 2.26
N GLY A 69 -10.10 6.33 3.29
CA GLY A 69 -9.82 5.30 4.30
C GLY A 69 -9.76 3.91 3.70
N TYR A 70 -10.73 3.53 2.87
CA TYR A 70 -10.74 2.25 2.17
C TYR A 70 -9.58 2.12 1.19
N SER A 71 -9.28 3.18 0.41
CA SER A 71 -8.16 3.17 -0.55
C SER A 71 -6.81 3.05 0.17
N THR A 72 -6.59 3.85 1.20
CA THR A 72 -5.35 3.81 2.01
C THR A 72 -5.13 2.41 2.58
N HIS A 73 -6.17 1.82 3.18
CA HIS A 73 -6.10 0.47 3.73
C HIS A 73 -5.81 -0.57 2.65
N PHE A 74 -6.52 -0.52 1.52
CA PHE A 74 -6.32 -1.44 0.41
C PHE A 74 -4.87 -1.41 -0.12
N PHE A 75 -4.33 -0.22 -0.36
CA PHE A 75 -2.98 -0.06 -0.88
C PHE A 75 -1.91 -0.44 0.14
N CYS A 76 -2.10 -0.12 1.43
CA CYS A 76 -1.15 -0.53 2.46
C CYS A 76 -1.12 -2.06 2.68
N VAL A 77 -2.28 -2.73 2.68
CA VAL A 77 -2.33 -4.20 2.74
C VAL A 77 -1.66 -4.80 1.49
N ALA A 78 -1.89 -4.21 0.31
CA ALA A 78 -1.24 -4.64 -0.93
C ALA A 78 0.29 -4.51 -0.83
N SER A 79 0.81 -3.39 -0.30
CA SER A 79 2.26 -3.21 -0.09
C SER A 79 2.86 -4.29 0.81
N PHE A 80 2.18 -4.64 1.90
CA PHE A 80 2.65 -5.70 2.79
C PHE A 80 2.73 -7.05 2.07
N LEU A 81 1.68 -7.42 1.35
CA LEU A 81 1.60 -8.69 0.62
C LEU A 81 2.58 -8.76 -0.56
N TRP A 82 2.80 -7.63 -1.26
CA TRP A 82 3.86 -7.53 -2.27
C TRP A 82 5.24 -7.75 -1.66
N THR A 83 5.51 -7.17 -0.48
CA THR A 83 6.77 -7.38 0.25
C THR A 83 6.99 -8.86 0.59
N THR A 84 5.96 -9.54 1.11
CA THR A 84 6.01 -10.98 1.38
C THR A 84 6.28 -11.79 0.11
N THR A 85 5.62 -11.44 -0.99
CA THR A 85 5.80 -12.10 -2.30
C THR A 85 7.23 -11.95 -2.82
N ILE A 86 7.80 -10.75 -2.70
CA ILE A 86 9.18 -10.48 -3.09
C ILE A 86 10.15 -11.28 -2.21
N ALA A 87 9.95 -11.29 -0.89
CA ALA A 87 10.77 -12.06 0.04
C ALA A 87 10.74 -13.57 -0.29
N PHE A 88 9.55 -14.11 -0.56
CA PHE A 88 9.38 -15.52 -0.98
C PHE A 88 10.10 -15.81 -2.31
N THR A 89 9.93 -14.93 -3.29
CA THR A 89 10.57 -15.04 -4.62
C THR A 89 12.09 -15.02 -4.48
N LEU A 90 12.64 -14.05 -3.73
CA LEU A 90 14.07 -13.94 -3.48
C LEU A 90 14.62 -15.18 -2.78
N HIS A 91 13.95 -15.66 -1.73
CA HIS A 91 14.37 -16.88 -1.04
C HIS A 91 14.40 -18.10 -1.97
N ARG A 92 13.38 -18.27 -2.83
CA ARG A 92 13.31 -19.40 -3.76
C ARG A 92 14.34 -19.31 -4.89
N THR A 93 14.58 -18.12 -5.42
CA THR A 93 15.54 -17.90 -6.50
C THR A 93 17.00 -17.94 -6.01
N VAL A 94 17.30 -17.36 -4.85
CA VAL A 94 18.67 -17.28 -4.32
C VAL A 94 19.08 -18.56 -3.58
N VAL A 95 18.21 -19.11 -2.72
CA VAL A 95 18.55 -20.27 -1.88
C VAL A 95 18.23 -21.59 -2.58
N ARG A 96 17.11 -21.67 -3.30
CA ARG A 96 16.66 -22.91 -3.95
C ARG A 96 16.99 -22.98 -5.44
N HIS A 97 17.58 -21.93 -6.01
CA HIS A 97 17.95 -21.81 -7.43
C HIS A 97 16.82 -22.20 -8.41
N LYS A 98 15.55 -22.05 -8.01
CA LYS A 98 14.39 -22.34 -8.87
C LYS A 98 13.93 -21.05 -9.56
N THR A 99 13.91 -21.08 -10.89
CA THR A 99 13.50 -19.94 -11.73
C THR A 99 12.05 -20.03 -12.22
N ASP A 100 11.30 -21.08 -11.87
CA ASP A 100 9.85 -21.25 -12.13
C ASP A 100 8.95 -20.23 -11.38
N VAL A 101 9.49 -19.11 -10.94
CA VAL A 101 8.74 -18.05 -10.26
C VAL A 101 7.95 -17.18 -11.23
N GLU A 102 8.32 -17.15 -12.51
CA GLU A 102 7.66 -16.32 -13.53
C GLU A 102 6.23 -16.80 -13.83
N ASP A 103 6.01 -18.12 -13.88
CA ASP A 103 4.68 -18.72 -14.05
C ASP A 103 3.75 -18.49 -12.85
N LEU A 104 4.30 -18.22 -11.66
CA LEU A 104 3.53 -17.83 -10.47
C LEU A 104 3.13 -16.35 -10.48
N GLY A 105 3.60 -15.55 -11.44
CA GLY A 105 3.23 -14.15 -11.63
C GLY A 105 1.75 -13.83 -11.50
N PRO A 106 0.87 -14.40 -12.32
CA PRO A 106 -0.57 -14.15 -12.23
C PRO A 106 -1.15 -14.59 -10.89
N MET A 107 -0.65 -15.69 -10.30
CA MET A 107 -1.07 -16.16 -8.98
C MET A 107 -0.74 -15.14 -7.89
N PHE A 108 0.44 -14.51 -7.94
CA PHE A 108 0.80 -13.46 -6.99
C PHE A 108 -0.08 -12.22 -7.13
N HIS A 109 -0.42 -11.81 -8.35
CA HIS A 109 -1.33 -10.68 -8.56
C HIS A 109 -2.72 -11.00 -8.00
N LEU A 110 -3.25 -12.20 -8.29
CA LEU A 110 -4.54 -12.64 -7.76
C LEU A 110 -4.53 -12.70 -6.22
N TYR A 111 -3.44 -13.21 -5.63
CA TYR A 111 -3.25 -13.28 -4.18
C TYR A 111 -3.24 -11.87 -3.57
N VAL A 112 -2.35 -10.99 -4.03
CA VAL A 112 -2.19 -9.65 -3.44
C VAL A 112 -3.45 -8.82 -3.61
N TRP A 113 -3.95 -8.67 -4.83
CA TRP A 113 -5.11 -7.82 -5.09
C TRP A 113 -6.40 -8.42 -4.52
N GLY A 114 -6.56 -9.74 -4.63
CA GLY A 114 -7.74 -10.45 -4.13
C GLY A 114 -7.83 -10.38 -2.60
N THR A 115 -6.73 -10.64 -1.89
CA THR A 115 -6.74 -10.56 -0.42
C THR A 115 -6.85 -9.12 0.10
N SER A 116 -6.19 -8.14 -0.54
CA SER A 116 -6.39 -6.73 -0.22
C SER A 116 -7.84 -6.28 -0.40
N LEU A 117 -8.49 -6.72 -1.50
CA LEU A 117 -9.90 -6.42 -1.75
C LEU A 117 -10.80 -7.09 -0.70
N ALA A 118 -10.59 -8.38 -0.44
CA ALA A 118 -11.36 -9.13 0.56
C ALA A 118 -11.26 -8.48 1.95
N MET A 119 -10.06 -8.12 2.39
CA MET A 119 -9.84 -7.44 3.67
C MET A 119 -10.55 -6.08 3.72
N THR A 120 -10.55 -5.35 2.61
CA THR A 120 -11.22 -4.04 2.51
C THR A 120 -12.75 -4.20 2.52
N VAL A 121 -13.29 -5.20 1.82
CA VAL A 121 -14.73 -5.52 1.78
C VAL A 121 -15.23 -6.01 3.14
N ILE A 122 -14.49 -6.92 3.79
CA ILE A 122 -14.81 -7.39 5.15
C ILE A 122 -14.89 -6.20 6.11
N ARG A 123 -13.94 -5.27 6.01
CA ARG A 123 -13.93 -4.06 6.83
C ARG A 123 -15.07 -3.09 6.47
N SER A 124 -15.48 -3.03 5.21
CA SER A 124 -16.64 -2.26 4.77
C SER A 124 -17.94 -2.80 5.37
N ILE A 125 -18.15 -4.12 5.32
CA ILE A 125 -19.35 -4.78 5.83
C ILE A 125 -19.38 -4.76 7.37
N GLY A 126 -18.23 -4.95 8.02
CA GLY A 126 -18.09 -4.81 9.48
C GLY A 126 -18.44 -3.42 10.02
N ASN A 127 -18.35 -2.38 9.19
CA ASN A 127 -18.64 -1.00 9.56
C ASN A 127 -20.16 -0.71 9.63
N ASP A 128 -21.00 -1.49 8.94
CA ASP A 128 -22.47 -1.35 8.95
C ASP A 128 -23.13 -1.89 10.24
N TYR A 129 -22.46 -2.77 11.00
CA TYR A 129 -23.03 -3.38 12.22
C TYR A 129 -22.90 -2.51 13.49
N GLY A 130 -22.75 -1.19 13.35
CA GLY A 130 -22.89 -0.24 14.47
C GLY A 130 -21.59 0.32 15.07
N LEU A 131 -20.47 0.28 14.34
CA LEU A 131 -19.23 0.94 14.73
C LEU A 131 -18.69 1.74 13.55
N GLY A 132 -19.32 2.90 13.29
CA GLY A 132 -18.91 3.93 12.33
C GLY A 132 -17.52 4.47 12.64
N ALA A 133 -16.51 3.68 12.33
CA ALA A 133 -15.11 3.99 12.53
C ALA A 133 -14.45 3.46 11.25
N TRP A 134 -14.06 4.28 10.30
CA TRP A 134 -13.07 5.32 10.52
C TRP A 134 -12.99 6.22 9.31
N CYS A 135 -12.94 7.52 9.58
CA CYS A 135 -12.09 8.44 8.84
C CYS A 135 -11.80 9.72 9.67
N TRP A 136 -11.00 9.59 10.73
CA TRP A 136 -10.42 10.67 11.58
C TRP A 136 -11.15 11.17 12.86
N THR A 137 -12.44 10.91 13.13
CA THR A 137 -13.08 11.44 14.37
C THR A 137 -12.75 10.62 15.63
N GLN A 138 -11.55 10.81 16.17
CA GLN A 138 -11.39 11.01 17.62
C GLN A 138 -10.19 11.90 17.99
N THR A 139 -9.80 12.87 17.15
CA THR A 139 -8.70 13.80 17.50
C THR A 139 -9.14 15.25 17.72
N GLY A 140 -10.40 15.55 18.08
CA GLY A 140 -10.76 16.97 18.25
C GLY A 140 -12.05 17.43 18.93
N GLN A 141 -12.88 16.58 19.57
CA GLN A 141 -14.01 17.07 20.39
C GLN A 141 -14.35 16.16 21.58
N THR A 142 -13.56 16.25 22.65
CA THR A 142 -14.13 16.34 24.01
C THR A 142 -13.37 17.42 24.76
N GLY A 143 -13.44 18.65 24.24
CA GLY A 143 -13.33 19.83 25.07
C GLY A 143 -14.63 20.00 25.82
N LYS A 144 -14.71 19.39 27.00
CA LYS A 144 -15.45 19.87 28.16
C LYS A 144 -14.57 19.66 29.37
#